data_AF-A0A535E362-F1
#
_entry.id   AF-A0A535E362-F1
#
_cell.length_a   1.000
_cell.length_b   1.000
_cell.length_c   1.000
_cell.angle_alpha   90.00
_cell.angle_beta   90.00
_cell.angle_gamma   90.00
#
_symmetry.space_group_name_H-M   'P 1'
#
loop_
_entity.id
_entity.type
_entity.pdbx_description
1 polymer ?
#
loop_
_entity_poly.entity_id
_entity_poly.type
_entity_poly.pdbx_seq_one_letter_code
_entity_poly.pdbx_strand_id
1 'polypeptide(L)'
;MTQVGFTCNLPVVVMAGGGDFASYTGGFISFPAGTYAQDPNGLITTGSSPQEVATKATPVLTGVPQDGPTFYDSGIHRWVPVSAAQSSADGSSYAYATTGASSSEGATFHIVNASTATQKTFTVAVPNVGASNGVQVMEYDGSGVYFVVTQVEAYPVGVWRLDVRTGKVTALARVANVMAVRGGYAWGGAFDPHDPTPPRVPSSRVLFHSIV
;
A
#
# COMPACT_ATOMS: atom_id res chain seq x y z
N MET A 1 29.59 -22.07 16.62
CA MET A 1 28.71 -21.46 15.60
C MET A 1 27.46 -22.32 15.52
N THR A 2 26.30 -21.78 15.89
CA THR A 2 25.03 -22.49 15.80
C THR A 2 24.63 -22.56 14.33
N GLN A 3 24.65 -23.78 13.77
CA GLN A 3 24.20 -24.03 12.40
C GLN A 3 22.70 -23.73 12.34
N VAL A 4 22.35 -22.72 11.56
CA VAL A 4 20.97 -22.33 11.31
C VAL A 4 20.32 -23.45 10.48
N GLY A 5 19.41 -24.22 11.10
CA GLY A 5 18.85 -25.47 10.55
C GLY A 5 17.75 -25.29 9.50
N PHE A 6 17.71 -24.17 8.79
CA PHE A 6 16.67 -23.88 7.81
C PHE A 6 17.25 -23.42 6.47
N THR A 7 16.88 -24.15 5.42
CA THR A 7 17.16 -23.82 4.02
C THR A 7 15.94 -23.13 3.44
N CYS A 8 16.01 -21.82 3.21
CA CYS A 8 14.92 -21.04 2.63
C CYS A 8 15.41 -19.92 1.73
N ASN A 9 14.51 -19.39 0.91
CA ASN A 9 14.75 -18.23 0.07
C ASN A 9 13.92 -17.05 0.60
N LEU A 10 14.58 -16.01 1.08
CA LEU A 10 13.91 -14.79 1.53
C LEU A 10 13.70 -13.87 0.33
N PRO A 11 12.46 -13.55 -0.06
CA PRO A 11 12.21 -12.55 -1.10
C PRO A 11 12.69 -11.18 -0.64
N VAL A 12 13.38 -10.48 -1.53
CA VAL A 12 13.84 -9.11 -1.32
C VAL A 12 13.52 -8.27 -2.53
N VAL A 13 13.19 -7.01 -2.30
CA VAL A 13 13.01 -6.01 -3.35
C VAL A 13 14.07 -4.95 -3.19
N VAL A 14 14.84 -4.74 -4.25
CA VAL A 14 15.75 -3.62 -4.37
C VAL A 14 15.06 -2.54 -5.19
N MET A 15 14.83 -1.39 -4.57
CA MET A 15 14.35 -0.21 -5.29
C MET A 15 15.56 0.51 -5.90
N ALA A 16 15.52 0.74 -7.21
CA ALA A 16 16.49 1.54 -7.94
C ALA A 16 15.73 2.69 -8.64
N GLY A 17 16.12 3.93 -8.35
CA GLY A 17 15.49 5.12 -8.94
C GLY A 17 15.32 6.26 -7.95
N GLY A 18 15.21 7.47 -8.48
CA GLY A 18 14.90 8.71 -7.77
C GLY A 18 14.36 9.74 -8.78
N GLY A 19 13.29 10.45 -8.41
CA GLY A 19 12.52 11.31 -9.32
C GLY A 19 11.21 10.65 -9.78
N ASP A 20 10.75 10.96 -10.99
CA ASP A 20 9.41 10.58 -11.51
C ASP A 20 9.27 9.09 -11.90
N PHE A 21 10.35 8.30 -11.84
CA PHE A 21 10.37 6.91 -12.28
C PHE A 21 10.89 5.97 -11.19
N ALA A 22 10.06 5.01 -10.81
CA ALA A 22 10.40 3.92 -9.89
C ALA A 22 10.73 2.63 -10.67
N SER A 23 11.84 1.98 -10.30
CA SER A 23 12.18 0.61 -10.72
C SER A 23 12.42 -0.25 -9.50
N TYR A 24 11.78 -1.41 -9.45
CA TYR A 24 11.92 -2.41 -8.40
C TYR A 24 12.45 -3.68 -9.02
N THR A 25 13.49 -4.23 -8.40
CA THR A 25 14.08 -5.50 -8.78
C THR A 25 13.89 -6.49 -7.66
N GLY A 26 13.03 -7.47 -7.89
CA GLY A 26 12.81 -8.61 -7.02
C GLY A 26 13.91 -9.67 -7.18
N GLY A 27 14.26 -10.30 -6.07
CA GLY A 27 15.13 -11.47 -6.02
C GLY A 27 15.01 -12.20 -4.69
N PHE A 28 15.93 -13.13 -4.45
CA PHE A 28 15.92 -13.97 -3.26
C PHE A 28 17.30 -14.04 -2.62
N ILE A 29 17.33 -13.99 -1.29
CA ILE A 29 18.51 -14.34 -0.50
C ILE A 29 18.37 -15.79 -0.06
N SER A 30 19.29 -16.65 -0.48
CA SER A 30 19.31 -18.06 -0.07
C SER A 30 19.98 -18.23 1.29
N PHE A 31 19.28 -18.83 2.24
CA PHE A 31 19.82 -19.17 3.56
C PHE A 31 20.24 -20.65 3.65
N PRO A 32 21.33 -20.96 4.38
CA PRO A 32 22.17 -20.03 5.15
C PRO A 32 23.27 -19.34 4.31
N ALA A 33 23.34 -19.57 3.00
CA ALA A 33 24.41 -19.08 2.13
C ALA A 33 24.57 -17.55 2.13
N GLY A 34 23.49 -16.80 2.40
CA GLY A 34 23.48 -15.33 2.40
C GLY A 34 23.63 -14.72 1.01
N THR A 35 23.48 -15.52 -0.04
CA THR A 35 23.70 -15.10 -1.43
C THR A 35 22.41 -14.57 -2.04
N TYR A 36 22.45 -13.34 -2.55
CA TYR A 36 21.38 -12.75 -3.34
C TYR A 36 21.43 -13.26 -4.79
N ALA A 37 20.27 -13.68 -5.30
CA ALA A 37 20.04 -13.96 -6.71
C ALA A 37 18.82 -13.16 -7.18
N GLN A 38 19.00 -12.37 -8.23
CA GLN A 38 17.89 -11.66 -8.87
C GLN A 38 16.93 -12.67 -9.52
N ASP A 39 15.62 -12.42 -9.37
CA ASP A 39 14.60 -13.18 -10.08
C ASP A 39 14.38 -12.58 -11.48
N PRO A 40 14.49 -13.35 -12.57
CA PRO A 40 14.16 -12.89 -13.91
C PRO A 40 12.75 -12.31 -14.05
N ASN A 41 11.80 -12.76 -13.21
CA ASN A 41 10.42 -12.28 -13.17
C ASN A 41 10.21 -11.14 -12.16
N GLY A 42 11.26 -10.72 -11.45
CA GLY A 42 11.21 -9.73 -10.37
C GLY A 42 11.19 -8.27 -10.79
N LEU A 43 11.29 -7.98 -12.09
CA LEU A 43 11.33 -6.59 -12.56
C LEU A 43 9.93 -5.97 -12.57
N ILE A 44 9.79 -4.87 -11.83
CA ILE A 44 8.62 -3.98 -11.83
C ILE A 44 9.10 -2.57 -12.14
N THR A 45 8.49 -1.90 -13.11
CA THR A 45 8.87 -0.54 -13.52
C THR A 45 7.68 0.40 -13.46
N THR A 46 7.91 1.70 -13.56
CA THR A 46 6.84 2.69 -13.76
C THR A 46 5.89 2.26 -14.89
N GLY A 47 4.60 2.40 -14.62
CA GLY A 47 3.49 2.06 -15.50
C GLY A 47 3.05 3.26 -16.33
N SER A 48 1.74 3.43 -16.46
CA SER A 48 1.13 4.46 -17.32
C SER A 48 1.19 5.87 -16.72
N SER A 49 1.42 5.97 -15.41
CA SER A 49 1.59 7.22 -14.66
C SER A 49 2.78 7.12 -13.70
N PRO A 50 3.31 8.25 -13.19
CA PRO A 50 4.42 8.25 -12.24
C PRO A 50 4.14 7.47 -10.94
N GLN A 51 2.87 7.35 -10.53
CA GLN A 51 2.48 6.62 -9.32
C GLN A 51 2.20 5.13 -9.58
N GLU A 52 1.84 4.77 -10.81
CA GLU A 52 1.56 3.39 -11.19
C GLU A 52 2.85 2.64 -11.50
N VAL A 53 2.90 1.36 -11.12
CA VAL A 53 4.00 0.46 -11.46
C VAL A 53 3.43 -0.83 -12.06
N ALA A 54 4.22 -1.48 -12.92
CA ALA A 54 3.82 -2.64 -13.68
C ALA A 54 4.91 -3.73 -13.68
N THR A 55 4.50 -4.99 -13.52
CA THR A 55 5.40 -6.15 -13.65
C THR A 55 5.83 -6.32 -15.11
N LYS A 56 7.04 -6.83 -15.36
CA LYS A 56 7.44 -7.28 -16.70
C LYS A 56 7.04 -8.72 -17.01
N ALA A 57 6.89 -9.54 -15.98
CA ALA A 57 6.39 -10.91 -16.13
C ALA A 57 4.92 -10.92 -16.59
N THR A 58 4.55 -11.91 -17.42
CA THR A 58 3.18 -12.09 -17.90
C THR A 58 2.34 -12.92 -16.93
N PRO A 59 1.02 -12.66 -16.81
CA PRO A 59 0.34 -11.47 -17.31
C PRO A 59 0.80 -10.20 -16.58
N VAL A 60 0.88 -9.07 -17.29
CA VAL A 60 1.34 -7.81 -16.70
C VAL A 60 0.35 -7.36 -15.63
N LEU A 61 0.81 -7.25 -14.39
CA LEU A 61 0.06 -6.70 -13.27
C LEU A 61 0.41 -5.22 -13.13
N THR A 62 -0.59 -4.38 -12.87
CA THR A 62 -0.41 -2.94 -12.57
C THR A 62 -0.92 -2.61 -11.18
N GLY A 63 -0.27 -1.68 -10.50
CA GLY A 63 -0.66 -1.27 -9.16
C GLY A 63 -0.02 0.01 -8.71
N VAL A 64 -0.48 0.51 -7.56
CA VAL A 64 0.12 1.63 -6.84
C VAL A 64 0.54 1.11 -5.47
N PRO A 65 1.84 1.07 -5.12
CA PRO A 65 2.31 0.68 -3.79
C PRO A 65 2.05 1.82 -2.79
N GLN A 66 0.88 1.79 -2.15
CA GLN A 66 0.37 2.91 -1.33
C GLN A 66 0.73 2.79 0.15
N ASP A 67 0.98 1.59 0.66
CA ASP A 67 1.26 1.33 2.08
C ASP A 67 2.43 0.35 2.27
N GLY A 68 3.58 0.72 1.69
CA GLY A 68 4.81 -0.07 1.68
C GLY A 68 5.27 -0.44 0.26
N PRO A 69 6.41 -1.15 0.14
CA PRO A 69 6.98 -1.51 -1.15
C PRO A 69 6.18 -2.64 -1.83
N THR A 70 6.41 -2.82 -3.13
CA THR A 70 6.01 -4.06 -3.83
C THR A 70 6.59 -5.29 -3.14
N PHE A 71 5.97 -6.45 -3.27
CA PHE A 71 6.41 -7.68 -2.58
C PHE A 71 6.29 -8.93 -3.46
N TYR A 72 6.89 -10.03 -2.99
CA TYR A 72 6.67 -11.36 -3.56
C TYR A 72 5.61 -12.08 -2.75
N ASP A 73 4.55 -12.51 -3.42
CA ASP A 73 3.54 -13.39 -2.85
C ASP A 73 3.98 -14.84 -3.04
N SER A 74 4.28 -15.52 -1.94
CA SER A 74 4.71 -16.92 -1.96
C SER A 74 3.58 -17.91 -2.26
N GLY A 75 2.32 -17.54 -2.00
CA GLY A 75 1.17 -18.40 -2.26
C GLY A 75 0.87 -18.55 -3.76
N ILE A 76 1.12 -17.48 -4.53
CA ILE A 76 0.97 -17.49 -5.99
C ILE A 76 2.30 -17.43 -6.76
N HIS A 77 3.42 -17.51 -6.04
CA HIS A 77 4.78 -17.48 -6.57
C HIS A 77 5.06 -16.29 -7.51
N ARG A 78 4.61 -15.09 -7.13
CA ARG A 78 4.60 -13.93 -8.04
C ARG A 78 4.95 -12.62 -7.36
N TRP A 79 5.64 -11.75 -8.09
CA TRP A 79 5.84 -10.36 -7.69
C TRP A 79 4.57 -9.54 -7.94
N VAL A 80 4.14 -8.79 -6.93
CA VAL A 80 2.88 -8.04 -6.93
C VAL A 80 3.19 -6.54 -6.87
N PRO A 81 2.59 -5.70 -7.76
CA PRO A 81 2.90 -4.27 -7.91
C PRO A 81 2.21 -3.38 -6.86
N VAL A 82 1.92 -3.91 -5.68
CA VAL A 82 1.35 -3.19 -4.54
C VAL A 82 2.00 -3.68 -3.24
N SER A 83 1.71 -3.03 -2.11
CA SER A 83 2.15 -3.54 -0.81
C SER A 83 1.44 -4.83 -0.40
N ALA A 84 2.02 -5.59 0.53
CA ALA A 84 1.39 -6.81 1.05
C ALA A 84 0.02 -6.55 1.71
N ALA A 85 -0.15 -5.38 2.31
CA ALA A 85 -1.42 -4.98 2.93
C ALA A 85 -2.55 -4.76 1.92
N GLN A 86 -2.18 -4.49 0.67
CA GLN A 86 -3.10 -4.29 -0.43
C GLN A 86 -3.53 -5.62 -1.08
N SER A 87 -2.99 -6.77 -0.66
CA SER A 87 -3.30 -8.09 -1.21
C SER A 87 -4.21 -8.89 -0.28
N SER A 88 -5.07 -9.72 -0.86
CA SER A 88 -5.85 -10.70 -0.10
C SER A 88 -4.91 -11.71 0.57
N ALA A 89 -5.34 -12.28 1.70
CA ALA A 89 -4.53 -13.23 2.46
C ALA A 89 -4.12 -14.49 1.67
N ASP A 90 -4.87 -14.84 0.62
CA ASP A 90 -4.59 -15.97 -0.27
C ASP A 90 -3.81 -15.56 -1.53
N GLY A 91 -3.46 -14.29 -1.69
CA GLY A 91 -2.74 -13.74 -2.85
C GLY A 91 -3.54 -13.73 -4.16
N SER A 92 -4.80 -14.16 -4.15
CA SER A 92 -5.61 -14.31 -5.37
C SER A 92 -5.99 -12.97 -6.01
N SER A 93 -6.08 -11.92 -5.21
CA SER A 93 -6.38 -10.57 -5.66
C SER A 93 -5.67 -9.51 -4.82
N TYR A 94 -5.60 -8.29 -5.37
CA TYR A 94 -5.12 -7.13 -4.65
C TYR A 94 -5.90 -5.88 -5.03
N ALA A 95 -5.78 -4.83 -4.22
CA ALA A 95 -6.50 -3.59 -4.39
C ALA A 95 -5.58 -2.36 -4.28
N TYR A 96 -5.80 -1.38 -5.16
CA TYR A 96 -5.18 -0.06 -5.05
C TYR A 96 -6.16 1.02 -5.49
N ALA A 97 -5.87 2.25 -5.12
CA ALA A 97 -6.64 3.40 -5.56
C ALA A 97 -5.80 4.33 -6.41
N THR A 98 -6.42 4.89 -7.44
CA THR A 98 -5.94 6.06 -8.17
C THR A 98 -6.89 7.23 -7.87
N THR A 99 -6.37 8.44 -7.94
CA THR A 99 -7.16 9.67 -7.79
C THR A 99 -7.06 10.47 -9.07
N GLY A 100 -8.18 11.07 -9.49
CA GLY A 100 -8.17 11.98 -10.62
C GLY A 100 -7.36 13.24 -10.36
N ALA A 101 -7.17 14.05 -11.40
CA ALA A 101 -6.40 15.29 -11.34
C ALA A 101 -7.09 16.37 -10.48
N SER A 102 -8.36 16.19 -10.15
CA SER A 102 -9.18 17.12 -9.36
C SER A 102 -10.07 16.40 -8.34
N SER A 103 -10.51 17.12 -7.30
CA SER A 103 -11.50 16.63 -6.31
C SER A 103 -12.77 16.08 -6.96
N SER A 104 -13.20 16.72 -8.04
CA SER A 104 -14.42 16.37 -8.78
C SER A 104 -14.33 15.04 -9.52
N GLU A 105 -13.13 14.53 -9.79
CA GLU A 105 -12.95 13.24 -10.47
C GLU A 105 -13.00 12.05 -9.48
N GLY A 106 -12.88 12.30 -8.18
CA GLY A 106 -12.97 11.29 -7.13
C GLY A 106 -11.79 10.30 -7.12
N ALA A 107 -12.02 9.16 -6.47
CA ALA A 107 -11.05 8.07 -6.41
C ALA A 107 -11.59 6.83 -7.15
N THR A 108 -10.73 6.18 -7.94
CA THR A 108 -11.01 4.90 -8.57
C THR A 108 -10.26 3.80 -7.84
N PHE A 109 -11.00 2.86 -7.26
CA PHE A 109 -10.46 1.65 -6.66
C PHE A 109 -10.40 0.55 -7.70
N HIS A 110 -9.26 -0.12 -7.80
CA HIS A 110 -8.99 -1.24 -8.69
C HIS A 110 -8.90 -2.50 -7.84
N ILE A 111 -9.71 -3.52 -8.14
CA ILE A 111 -9.61 -4.85 -7.57
C ILE A 111 -9.10 -5.77 -8.68
N VAL A 112 -7.84 -6.19 -8.57
CA VAL A 112 -7.15 -6.94 -9.63
C VAL A 112 -7.04 -8.39 -9.24
N ASN A 113 -7.36 -9.29 -10.18
CA ASN A 113 -7.03 -10.70 -10.06
C ASN A 113 -5.54 -10.90 -10.38
N ALA A 114 -4.80 -11.47 -9.44
CA ALA A 114 -3.34 -11.57 -9.53
C ALA A 114 -2.84 -12.61 -10.56
N SER A 115 -3.69 -13.56 -10.96
CA SER A 115 -3.32 -14.60 -11.93
C SER A 115 -3.71 -14.27 -13.37
N THR A 116 -4.74 -13.45 -13.58
CA THR A 116 -5.25 -13.11 -14.93
C THR A 116 -5.03 -11.65 -15.32
N ALA A 117 -4.62 -10.79 -14.39
CA ALA A 117 -4.55 -9.33 -14.55
C ALA A 117 -5.90 -8.65 -14.89
N THR A 118 -7.03 -9.37 -14.80
CA THR A 118 -8.34 -8.77 -14.97
C THR A 118 -8.71 -7.93 -13.76
N GLN A 119 -9.36 -6.78 -13.97
CA GLN A 119 -9.72 -5.87 -12.89
C GLN A 119 -11.20 -5.51 -12.87
N LYS A 120 -11.73 -5.30 -11.67
CA LYS A 120 -13.02 -4.64 -11.40
C LYS A 120 -12.74 -3.27 -10.78
N THR A 121 -13.42 -2.23 -11.23
CA THR A 121 -13.21 -0.87 -10.73
C THR A 121 -14.44 -0.29 -10.05
N PHE A 122 -14.21 0.60 -9.10
CA PHE A 122 -15.24 1.41 -8.45
C PHE A 122 -14.78 2.85 -8.38
N THR A 123 -15.52 3.76 -9.02
CA THR A 123 -15.31 5.19 -8.86
C THR A 123 -16.22 5.70 -7.75
N VAL A 124 -15.62 6.29 -6.72
CA VAL A 124 -16.34 6.75 -5.54
C VAL A 124 -16.02 8.21 -5.27
N ALA A 125 -17.06 8.99 -5.02
CA ALA A 125 -16.93 10.31 -4.42
C ALA A 125 -16.55 10.14 -2.94
N VAL A 126 -15.29 10.43 -2.61
CA VAL A 126 -14.82 10.43 -1.23
C VAL A 126 -14.78 11.88 -0.75
N PRO A 127 -15.47 12.25 0.35
CA PRO A 127 -15.48 13.61 0.86
C PRO A 127 -14.06 14.11 1.16
N ASN A 128 -13.79 15.39 0.87
CA ASN A 128 -12.52 16.09 1.14
C ASN A 128 -11.28 15.56 0.38
N VAL A 129 -11.48 14.73 -0.64
CA VAL A 129 -10.43 14.36 -1.60
C VAL A 129 -10.36 15.45 -2.67
N GLY A 130 -9.19 16.05 -2.84
CA GLY A 130 -8.89 17.11 -3.80
C GLY A 130 -7.56 16.88 -4.47
N ALA A 131 -7.17 17.72 -5.43
CA ALA A 131 -5.94 17.52 -6.21
C ALA A 131 -4.66 17.38 -5.35
N SER A 132 -4.74 17.78 -4.07
CA SER A 132 -3.67 17.69 -3.08
C SER A 132 -3.92 16.64 -1.96
N ASN A 133 -5.14 16.12 -1.84
CA ASN A 133 -5.59 15.17 -0.82
C ASN A 133 -6.08 13.90 -1.52
N GLY A 134 -5.35 12.80 -1.38
CA GLY A 134 -5.62 11.54 -2.06
C GLY A 134 -6.35 10.51 -1.19
N VAL A 135 -6.50 9.31 -1.74
CA VAL A 135 -6.93 8.12 -1.01
C VAL A 135 -5.76 7.18 -0.91
N GLN A 136 -5.54 6.60 0.27
CA GLN A 136 -4.54 5.56 0.49
C GLN A 136 -5.25 4.28 0.93
N VAL A 137 -5.06 3.20 0.16
CA VAL A 137 -5.49 1.86 0.57
C VAL A 137 -4.54 1.38 1.66
N MET A 138 -5.08 1.12 2.85
CA MET A 138 -4.34 0.63 4.00
C MET A 138 -4.47 -0.88 4.16
N GLU A 139 -5.62 -1.47 3.83
CA GLU A 139 -5.80 -2.93 3.92
C GLU A 139 -6.82 -3.42 2.89
N TYR A 140 -6.60 -4.64 2.39
CA TYR A 140 -7.57 -5.37 1.59
C TYR A 140 -7.75 -6.80 2.13
N ASP A 141 -8.97 -7.11 2.60
CA ASP A 141 -9.26 -8.42 3.22
C ASP A 141 -9.86 -9.44 2.23
N GLY A 142 -9.85 -9.16 0.93
CA GLY A 142 -10.53 -9.96 -0.10
C GLY A 142 -12.00 -9.54 -0.33
N SER A 143 -12.68 -9.06 0.70
CA SER A 143 -14.11 -8.69 0.68
C SER A 143 -14.36 -7.18 0.75
N GLY A 144 -13.39 -6.43 1.26
CA GLY A 144 -13.47 -4.98 1.41
C GLY A 144 -12.10 -4.32 1.38
N VAL A 145 -12.08 -3.09 0.89
CA VAL A 145 -10.90 -2.23 0.88
C VAL A 145 -11.03 -1.21 2.00
N TYR A 146 -10.11 -1.25 2.95
CA TYR A 146 -9.99 -0.25 4.00
C TYR A 146 -9.04 0.84 3.52
N PHE A 147 -9.52 2.07 3.59
CA PHE A 147 -8.77 3.21 3.09
C PHE A 147 -8.96 4.41 4.00
N VAL A 148 -8.03 5.36 3.83
CA VAL A 148 -7.97 6.62 4.55
C VAL A 148 -7.89 7.76 3.52
N VAL A 149 -8.22 8.98 3.97
CA VAL A 149 -8.06 10.20 3.16
C VAL A 149 -6.75 10.84 3.57
N THR A 150 -5.83 10.96 2.61
CA THR A 150 -4.53 11.60 2.84
C THR A 150 -4.69 13.11 2.87
N GLN A 151 -3.74 13.77 3.52
CA GLN A 151 -3.71 15.22 3.64
C GLN A 151 -2.34 15.73 3.24
N VAL A 152 -2.31 16.93 2.65
CA VAL A 152 -1.04 17.62 2.38
C VAL A 152 -0.31 17.87 3.69
N GLU A 153 0.95 17.42 3.74
CA GLU A 153 1.86 17.64 4.87
C GLU A 153 1.33 17.16 6.23
N ALA A 154 0.31 16.29 6.24
CA ALA A 154 -0.39 15.80 7.43
C ALA A 154 -0.76 14.32 7.32
N TYR A 155 -0.97 13.69 8.48
CA TYR A 155 -1.39 12.28 8.49
C TYR A 155 -2.78 12.09 7.91
N PRO A 156 -3.03 10.89 7.36
CA PRO A 156 -4.36 10.53 6.93
C PRO A 156 -5.36 10.59 8.08
N VAL A 157 -6.61 10.85 7.72
CA VAL A 157 -7.73 10.91 8.65
C VAL A 157 -8.85 10.02 8.17
N GLY A 158 -9.67 9.58 9.12
CA GLY A 158 -10.84 8.76 8.91
C GLY A 158 -10.48 7.36 8.41
N VAL A 159 -11.39 6.42 8.66
CA VAL A 159 -11.29 5.06 8.16
C VAL A 159 -12.60 4.74 7.47
N TRP A 160 -12.51 4.36 6.20
CA TRP A 160 -13.63 3.94 5.39
C TRP A 160 -13.40 2.52 4.88
N ARG A 161 -14.51 1.86 4.56
CA ARG A 161 -14.52 0.56 3.92
C ARG A 161 -15.34 0.61 2.65
N LEU A 162 -14.73 0.25 1.53
CA LEU A 162 -15.41 -0.09 0.28
C LEU A 162 -15.76 -1.58 0.30
N ASP A 163 -17.01 -1.91 0.08
CA ASP A 163 -17.44 -3.29 -0.14
C ASP A 163 -17.22 -3.69 -1.61
N VAL A 164 -16.40 -4.71 -1.88
CA VAL A 164 -16.01 -5.07 -3.26
C VAL A 164 -17.10 -5.78 -4.06
N ARG A 165 -18.19 -6.20 -3.41
CA ARG A 165 -19.35 -6.78 -4.09
C ARG A 165 -20.24 -5.68 -4.62
N THR A 166 -20.60 -4.74 -3.75
CA THR A 166 -21.63 -3.72 -3.98
C THR A 166 -21.08 -2.37 -4.43
N GLY A 167 -19.80 -2.08 -4.18
CA GLY A 167 -19.23 -0.76 -4.40
C GLY A 167 -19.63 0.27 -3.34
N LYS A 168 -20.34 -0.15 -2.28
CA LYS A 168 -20.79 0.76 -1.22
C LYS A 168 -19.61 1.15 -0.34
N VAL A 169 -19.44 2.45 -0.12
CA VAL A 169 -18.51 2.99 0.87
C VAL A 169 -19.22 3.29 2.18
N THR A 170 -18.61 2.85 3.29
CA THR A 170 -19.09 3.11 4.65
C THR A 170 -17.97 3.76 5.45
N ALA A 171 -18.28 4.88 6.11
CA ALA A 171 -17.37 5.45 7.11
C ALA A 171 -17.42 4.57 8.37
N LEU A 172 -16.28 4.05 8.79
CA LEU A 172 -16.17 3.20 9.97
C LEU A 172 -15.81 4.03 11.21
N ALA A 173 -14.86 4.95 11.08
CA ALA A 173 -14.41 5.78 12.18
C ALA A 173 -13.90 7.15 11.71
N ARG A 174 -14.07 8.17 12.54
CA ARG A 174 -13.45 9.50 12.36
C ARG A 174 -12.26 9.61 13.29
N VAL A 175 -11.13 9.03 12.87
CA VAL A 175 -9.88 9.02 13.64
C VAL A 175 -8.89 9.98 12.97
N ALA A 176 -8.22 10.82 13.76
CA ALA A 176 -7.12 11.63 13.26
C ALA A 176 -5.81 10.85 13.32
N ASN A 177 -4.84 11.24 12.49
CA ASN A 177 -3.48 10.70 12.51
C ASN A 177 -3.39 9.18 12.31
N VAL A 178 -4.15 8.62 11.38
CA VAL A 178 -4.15 7.18 11.12
C VAL A 178 -2.79 6.76 10.57
N MET A 179 -2.13 5.84 11.27
CA MET A 179 -0.81 5.29 10.94
C MET A 179 -0.89 3.97 10.21
N ALA A 180 -1.86 3.14 10.58
CA ALA A 180 -2.08 1.84 9.97
C ALA A 180 -3.53 1.39 10.18
N VAL A 181 -4.02 0.54 9.28
CA VAL A 181 -5.27 -0.21 9.44
C VAL A 181 -4.96 -1.66 9.08
N ARG A 182 -5.14 -2.60 10.01
CA ARG A 182 -4.88 -4.04 9.83
C ARG A 182 -5.75 -4.89 10.74
N GLY A 183 -6.21 -6.03 10.25
CA GLY A 183 -6.90 -7.05 11.05
C GLY A 183 -8.15 -6.53 11.76
N GLY A 184 -8.81 -5.51 11.20
CA GLY A 184 -9.99 -4.88 11.80
C GLY A 184 -9.69 -3.78 12.83
N TYR A 185 -8.43 -3.40 13.02
CA TYR A 185 -8.01 -2.32 13.91
C TYR A 185 -7.45 -1.15 13.11
N ALA A 186 -7.62 0.06 13.65
CA ALA A 186 -6.96 1.26 13.17
C ALA A 186 -6.06 1.81 14.27
N TRP A 187 -4.80 2.05 13.96
CA TRP A 187 -3.84 2.69 14.85
C TRP A 187 -3.66 4.13 14.46
N GLY A 188 -3.75 5.03 15.44
CA GLY A 188 -3.55 6.45 15.24
C GLY A 188 -2.56 7.01 16.25
N GLY A 189 -1.78 8.00 15.82
CA GLY A 189 -0.91 8.76 16.70
C GLY A 189 -1.71 9.78 17.52
N ALA A 190 -1.54 9.77 18.84
CA ALA A 190 -2.17 10.73 19.74
C ALA A 190 -1.13 11.31 20.70
N PHE A 191 -1.38 12.53 21.17
CA PHE A 191 -0.64 13.09 22.29
C PHE A 191 -1.25 12.66 23.61
N ASP A 192 -0.38 12.40 24.58
CA ASP A 192 -0.80 12.36 25.96
C ASP A 192 -0.96 13.80 26.49
N PRO A 193 -2.19 14.27 26.82
CA PRO A 193 -2.39 15.57 27.43
C PRO A 193 -1.76 15.69 28.82
N HIS A 194 -1.33 14.58 29.42
CA HIS A 194 -0.64 14.54 30.70
C HIS A 194 0.89 14.55 30.58
N ASP A 195 1.45 14.52 29.37
CA ASP A 195 2.90 14.69 29.17
C ASP A 195 3.32 16.10 29.65
N PRO A 196 4.19 16.23 30.67
CA PRO A 196 4.64 17.52 31.17
C PRO A 196 5.61 18.23 30.20
N THR A 197 6.12 17.52 29.20
CA THR A 197 7.14 17.99 28.26
C THR A 197 6.83 17.60 26.80
N PRO A 198 5.63 17.94 26.28
CA PRO A 198 5.21 17.45 24.97
C PRO A 198 6.10 18.03 23.86
N PRO A 199 6.36 17.27 22.77
CA PRO A 199 7.15 17.74 21.64
C PRO A 199 6.57 19.03 21.04
N ARG A 200 7.33 20.12 21.14
CA ARG A 200 6.99 21.42 20.57
C ARG A 200 7.40 21.47 19.10
N VAL A 201 6.56 20.93 18.23
CA VAL A 201 6.77 21.05 16.77
C VAL A 201 6.09 22.34 16.31
N PRO A 202 6.75 23.20 15.51
CA PRO A 202 6.10 24.37 14.92
C PRO A 202 4.86 23.96 14.13
N SER A 203 3.76 24.71 14.27
CA SER A 203 2.44 24.42 13.68
C SER A 203 2.42 24.28 12.14
N SER A 204 3.55 24.51 11.47
CA SER A 204 3.70 24.47 10.01
C SER A 204 4.21 23.14 9.46
N ARG A 205 4.38 22.10 10.27
CA ARG A 205 4.70 20.74 9.80
C ARG A 205 3.85 19.73 10.55
N VAL A 206 2.83 19.17 9.91
CA VAL A 206 2.01 18.10 10.50
C VAL A 206 2.74 16.76 10.33
N LEU A 207 3.93 16.67 10.91
CA LEU A 207 4.62 15.41 11.16
C LEU A 207 4.32 14.97 12.58
N PHE A 208 4.38 13.66 12.84
CA PHE A 208 4.02 13.05 14.12
C PHE A 208 4.58 13.88 15.26
N HIS A 209 3.75 14.19 16.25
CA HIS A 209 4.28 14.67 17.51
C HIS A 209 4.54 13.53 18.52
N SER A 210 4.40 12.25 18.14
CA SER A 210 5.08 11.05 18.73
C SER A 210 4.54 9.72 18.15
N ILE A 211 5.29 8.62 18.37
CA ILE A 211 4.90 7.21 18.15
C ILE A 211 4.46 6.63 19.50
N VAL A 212 3.35 5.88 19.54
CA VAL A 212 2.96 5.00 20.66
C VAL A 212 2.95 3.56 20.18
#